data_AF-A0A7C9A8A8-F1
#
_entry.id   AF-A0A7C9A8A8-F1
#
_cell.length_a   1.000
_cell.length_b   1.000
_cell.length_c   1.000
_cell.angle_alpha   90.00
_cell.angle_beta   90.00
_cell.angle_gamma   90.00
#
_symmetry.space_group_name_H-M   'P 1'
#
loop_
_entity.id
_entity.type
_entity.pdbx_description
1 polymer ?
#
loop_
_entity_poly.entity_id
_entity_poly.type
_entity_poly.pdbx_seq_one_letter_code
_entity_poly.pdbx_strand_id
1 'polypeptide(L)'
;RYLEFLDLSRNHLSGQIPSSLANLNFLSILDLSYNNLSGVIPTSTQLEGFDPTSYMGNPGLCGPPLRDCSRDPAPNMPKGEKFPQEENDGRDMFPGLYVSVV
;
A
#
# COMPACT_ATOMS: atom_id res chain seq x y z
N ARG A 1 8.63 -20.12 -1.28
CA ARG A 1 8.21 -19.23 -2.39
C ARG A 1 9.49 -18.63 -2.97
N TYR A 2 9.73 -18.77 -4.27
CA TYR A 2 10.98 -18.36 -4.95
C TYR A 2 10.76 -17.11 -5.83
N LEU A 3 9.99 -16.13 -5.34
CA LEU A 3 9.76 -14.92 -6.12
C LEU A 3 10.94 -13.99 -5.92
N GLU A 4 11.72 -13.77 -6.99
CA GLU A 4 12.92 -12.93 -6.98
C GLU A 4 12.66 -11.49 -7.47
N PHE A 5 11.60 -11.28 -8.25
CA PHE A 5 11.23 -10.01 -8.86
C PHE A 5 9.72 -9.78 -8.70
N LEU A 6 9.32 -8.60 -8.22
CA LEU A 6 7.93 -8.16 -8.12
C LEU A 6 7.80 -6.70 -8.56
N ASP A 7 7.29 -6.48 -9.76
CA ASP A 7 6.90 -5.17 -10.26
C ASP A 7 5.36 -5.08 -10.22
N LEU A 8 4.86 -4.14 -9.43
CA LEU A 8 3.46 -3.73 -9.35
C LEU A 8 3.33 -2.22 -9.58
N SER A 9 4.34 -1.59 -10.18
CA SER A 9 4.39 -0.15 -10.39
C SER A 9 3.24 0.33 -11.30
N ARG A 10 2.89 1.62 -11.18
CA ARG A 10 1.90 2.30 -12.06
C ARG A 10 0.51 1.65 -12.08
N ASN A 11 0.09 1.08 -10.95
CA ASN A 11 -1.24 0.53 -10.75
C ASN A 11 -2.10 1.45 -9.85
N HIS A 12 -3.32 1.02 -9.54
CA HIS A 12 -4.23 1.71 -8.62
C HIS A 12 -4.33 0.99 -7.26
N LEU A 13 -3.26 0.30 -6.83
CA LEU A 13 -3.23 -0.39 -5.54
C LEU A 13 -3.33 0.63 -4.40
N SER A 14 -4.08 0.29 -3.36
CA SER A 14 -4.32 1.17 -2.21
C SER A 14 -4.39 0.41 -0.90
N GLY A 15 -4.31 1.14 0.21
CA GLY A 15 -4.18 0.56 1.55
C GLY A 15 -2.71 0.34 1.93
N GLN A 16 -2.49 -0.49 2.96
CA GLN A 16 -1.18 -0.72 3.54
C GLN A 16 -0.41 -1.83 2.82
N ILE A 17 0.92 -1.73 2.80
CA ILE A 17 1.80 -2.84 2.38
C ILE A 17 1.70 -3.94 3.44
N PRO A 18 1.24 -5.15 3.09
CA PRO A 18 1.06 -6.21 4.08
C PRO A 18 2.42 -6.75 4.53
N SER A 19 2.62 -6.91 5.84
CA SER A 19 3.85 -7.48 6.41
C SER A 19 4.15 -8.91 5.92
N SER A 20 3.13 -9.65 5.47
CA SER A 20 3.30 -10.97 4.84
C SER A 20 4.07 -10.93 3.51
N LEU A 21 4.21 -9.76 2.87
CA LEU A 21 5.08 -9.57 1.70
C LEU A 21 6.56 -9.82 2.05
N ALA A 22 6.96 -9.57 3.30
CA ALA A 22 8.31 -9.86 3.80
C ALA A 22 8.64 -11.36 3.83
N ASN A 23 7.65 -12.26 3.78
CA ASN A 23 7.87 -13.72 3.72
C ASN A 23 8.41 -14.20 2.35
N LEU A 24 8.60 -13.30 1.39
CA LEU A 24 9.23 -13.59 0.10
C LEU A 24 10.75 -13.54 0.24
N ASN A 25 11.33 -14.50 0.95
CA ASN A 25 12.75 -14.51 1.36
C ASN A 25 13.81 -14.46 0.22
N PHE A 26 13.40 -14.54 -1.04
CA PHE A 26 14.28 -14.47 -2.22
C PHE A 26 14.05 -13.19 -3.04
N LEU A 27 13.17 -12.29 -2.61
CA LEU A 27 12.81 -11.09 -3.36
C LEU A 27 14.02 -10.13 -3.42
N SER A 28 14.54 -9.94 -4.62
CA SER A 28 15.72 -9.11 -4.89
C SER A 28 15.37 -7.79 -5.57
N ILE A 29 14.27 -7.75 -6.33
CA ILE A 29 13.71 -6.52 -6.92
C ILE A 29 12.25 -6.39 -6.53
N LEU A 30 11.91 -5.23 -6.00
CA LEU A 30 10.55 -4.78 -5.72
C LEU A 30 10.35 -3.41 -6.37
N ASP A 31 9.24 -3.23 -7.08
CA ASP A 31 8.75 -1.91 -7.48
C ASP A 31 7.24 -1.81 -7.17
N LEU A 32 6.88 -0.89 -6.29
CA LEU A 32 5.52 -0.52 -5.91
C LEU A 32 5.20 0.94 -6.28
N SER A 33 6.07 1.58 -7.08
CA SER A 33 6.00 3.01 -7.36
C SER A 33 4.75 3.40 -8.14
N TYR A 34 4.33 4.66 -8.03
CA TYR A 34 3.16 5.22 -8.71
C TYR A 34 1.86 4.42 -8.46
N ASN A 35 1.61 4.08 -7.20
CA ASN A 35 0.34 3.53 -6.70
C ASN A 35 -0.30 4.51 -5.70
N ASN A 36 -1.42 4.12 -5.09
CA ASN A 36 -2.11 4.87 -4.03
C ASN A 36 -1.94 4.20 -2.66
N LEU A 37 -0.77 3.57 -2.41
CA LEU A 37 -0.45 2.92 -1.14
C LEU A 37 -0.27 3.93 -0.01
N SER A 38 -0.54 3.51 1.21
CA SER A 38 -0.58 4.38 2.39
C SER A 38 -0.16 3.69 3.68
N GLY A 39 0.18 4.49 4.70
CA GLY A 39 0.62 4.01 6.00
C GLY A 39 2.14 3.77 6.07
N VAL A 40 2.55 2.92 7.01
CA VAL A 40 3.97 2.67 7.31
C VAL A 40 4.49 1.49 6.47
N ILE A 41 5.66 1.63 5.86
CA ILE A 41 6.42 0.52 5.29
C ILE A 41 6.80 -0.45 6.43
N PRO A 42 6.62 -1.78 6.30
CA PRO A 42 6.88 -2.72 7.40
C PRO A 42 8.35 -2.82 7.87
N THR A 43 8.72 -1.97 8.82
CA THR A 43 8.97 -2.40 10.22
C THR A 43 9.82 -3.67 10.39
N SER A 44 11.15 -3.57 10.41
CA SER A 44 12.07 -4.69 10.72
C SER A 44 12.01 -5.84 9.71
N THR A 45 11.84 -5.53 8.43
CA THR A 45 11.80 -6.51 7.34
C THR A 45 12.70 -6.11 6.18
N GLN A 46 12.92 -7.03 5.23
CA GLN A 46 13.62 -6.72 3.97
C GLN A 46 13.00 -5.56 3.17
N LEU A 47 11.73 -5.20 3.41
CA LEU A 47 11.06 -4.09 2.72
C LEU A 47 11.75 -2.75 3.01
N GLU A 48 12.31 -2.56 4.20
CA GLU A 48 13.02 -1.33 4.57
C GLU A 48 14.35 -1.16 3.79
N GLY A 49 14.87 -2.23 3.21
CA GLY A 49 16.16 -2.28 2.51
C GLY A 49 16.10 -2.09 1.00
N PHE A 50 14.90 -2.01 0.40
CA PHE A 50 14.77 -1.64 -1.02
C PHE A 50 15.06 -0.16 -1.25
N ASP A 51 15.29 0.23 -2.50
CA ASP A 51 15.58 1.61 -2.86
C ASP A 51 14.33 2.52 -2.63
N PRO A 52 14.48 3.78 -2.17
CA PRO A 52 13.37 4.73 -2.07
C PRO A 52 12.53 4.88 -3.35
N THR A 53 13.14 4.70 -4.52
CA THR A 53 12.45 4.77 -5.83
C THR A 53 11.38 3.70 -6.00
N SER A 54 11.58 2.49 -5.44
CA SER A 54 10.58 1.41 -5.39
C SER A 54 9.27 1.79 -4.71
N TYR A 55 9.26 2.88 -3.95
CA TYR A 55 8.10 3.38 -3.21
C TYR A 55 7.61 4.75 -3.68
N MET A 56 8.32 5.38 -4.64
CA MET A 56 8.04 6.72 -5.14
C MET A 56 6.61 6.87 -5.68
N GLY A 57 6.00 8.04 -5.53
CA GLY A 57 4.67 8.31 -6.09
C GLY A 57 3.50 7.72 -5.30
N ASN A 58 3.74 7.13 -4.13
CA ASN A 58 2.70 6.75 -3.16
C ASN A 58 2.56 7.86 -2.09
N PRO A 59 1.57 8.77 -2.19
CA PRO A 59 1.56 10.01 -1.39
C PRO A 59 1.28 9.79 0.10
N GLY A 60 0.55 8.72 0.45
CA GLY A 60 0.20 8.37 1.83
C GLY A 60 1.21 7.46 2.52
N LEU A 61 2.31 7.08 1.87
CA LEU A 61 3.28 6.10 2.35
C LEU A 61 4.46 6.78 3.06
N CYS A 62 4.92 6.18 4.16
CA CYS A 62 6.01 6.69 5.00
C CYS A 62 6.72 5.56 5.78
N GLY A 63 7.76 5.89 6.54
CA GLY A 63 8.68 4.95 7.16
C GLY A 63 9.89 4.66 6.27
N PRO A 64 10.98 4.06 6.80
CA PRO A 64 12.18 3.70 6.02
C PRO A 64 11.82 2.81 4.83
N PRO A 65 12.43 3.01 3.63
CA PRO A 65 13.54 3.93 3.31
C PRO A 65 13.10 5.37 2.97
N LEU A 66 11.81 5.71 3.12
CA LEU A 66 11.28 7.05 2.90
C LEU A 66 11.43 7.95 4.15
N ARG A 67 10.58 8.98 4.26
CA ARG A 67 10.47 9.89 5.41
C ARG A 67 9.76 9.22 6.59
N ASP A 68 10.19 9.55 7.81
CA ASP A 68 9.52 9.17 9.05
C ASP A 68 8.07 9.70 9.09
N CYS A 69 7.10 8.80 9.32
CA CYS A 69 5.68 9.12 9.48
C CYS A 69 5.40 10.16 10.59
N SER A 70 6.32 10.30 11.56
CA SER A 70 6.20 11.25 12.67
C SER A 70 6.36 12.72 12.23
N ARG A 71 6.88 12.98 11.03
CA ARG A 71 7.08 14.35 10.49
C ARG A 71 5.97 14.81 9.55
N ASP A 72 5.16 13.88 9.06
CA ASP A 72 4.06 14.15 8.14
C ASP A 72 2.81 13.41 8.64
N PRO A 73 1.88 14.09 9.34
CA PRO A 73 0.54 13.54 9.48
C PRO A 73 -0.01 13.30 8.07
N ALA A 74 -0.37 12.05 7.76
CA ALA A 74 -0.84 11.67 6.43
C ALA A 74 -1.91 12.66 5.94
N PRO A 75 -1.79 13.21 4.71
CA PRO A 75 -2.73 14.18 4.20
C PRO A 75 -4.10 13.51 4.07
N ASN A 76 -4.94 13.75 5.07
CA ASN A 76 -6.30 13.26 5.21
C ASN A 76 -6.43 11.73 5.27
N MET A 77 -5.94 11.11 6.35
CA MET A 77 -6.74 10.01 6.93
C MET A 77 -8.01 10.65 7.54
N PRO A 78 -9.22 10.31 7.07
CA PRO A 78 -10.45 10.87 7.63
C PRO A 78 -10.58 10.43 9.09
N LYS A 79 -10.47 11.39 10.02
CA LYS A 79 -10.66 11.16 11.45
C LYS A 79 -12.14 10.91 11.74
N GLY A 80 -12.56 9.66 11.61
CA GLY A 80 -13.91 9.25 11.99
C GLY A 80 -14.99 10.00 11.22
N GLU A 81 -14.88 10.05 9.89
CA GLU A 81 -16.07 10.31 9.09
C GLU A 81 -17.10 9.24 9.44
N LYS A 82 -18.24 9.67 10.01
CA LYS A 82 -19.41 8.82 10.07
C LYS A 82 -19.74 8.46 8.63
N PHE A 83 -19.64 7.18 8.27
CA PHE A 83 -20.26 6.67 7.06
C PHE A 83 -21.70 7.19 7.03
N PRO A 84 -22.10 7.97 6.00
CA PRO A 84 -23.49 8.35 5.84
C PRO A 84 -24.32 7.07 5.81
N GLN A 85 -25.39 7.03 6.61
CA GLN A 85 -26.31 5.91 6.58
C GLN A 85 -26.90 5.81 5.17
N GLU A 86 -27.14 4.57 4.74
CA GLU A 86 -27.71 4.23 3.44
C GLU A 86 -29.06 4.97 3.24
N GLU A 87 -29.08 5.98 2.38
CA GLU A 87 -30.32 6.39 1.73
C GLU A 87 -30.54 5.48 0.51
N ASN A 88 -31.72 4.85 0.51
CA ASN A 88 -32.06 3.74 -0.35
C ASN A 88 -32.74 4.28 -1.63
N ASP A 89 -31.96 4.50 -2.69
CA ASP A 89 -32.48 4.60 -4.06
C ASP A 89 -31.62 3.76 -5.02
N GLY A 90 -32.27 3.12 -5.99
CA GLY A 90 -31.72 2.01 -6.75
C GLY A 90 -31.16 2.39 -8.13
N ARG A 91 -30.10 1.64 -8.52
CA ARG A 91 -29.21 1.76 -9.71
C ARG A 91 -27.95 2.59 -9.37
N ASP A 92 -26.71 2.10 -9.53
CA ASP A 92 -26.17 1.08 -10.46
C ASP A 92 -25.18 0.06 -9.81
N MET A 93 -24.59 -0.83 -10.62
CA MET A 93 -24.09 -2.17 -10.25
C MET A 93 -23.06 -2.69 -11.30
N PHE A 94 -22.04 -3.55 -11.05
CA PHE A 94 -21.67 -4.39 -9.89
C PHE A 94 -20.36 -3.93 -9.13
N PRO A 95 -19.12 -4.47 -9.30
CA PRO A 95 -18.39 -4.88 -8.08
C PRO A 95 -16.89 -4.51 -7.96
N GLY A 96 -16.42 -4.33 -6.72
CA GLY A 96 -14.99 -4.34 -6.40
C GLY A 96 -14.40 -5.75 -6.52
N LEU A 97 -13.36 -5.91 -7.34
CA LEU A 97 -12.69 -7.20 -7.56
C LEU A 97 -11.83 -7.58 -6.34
N TYR A 98 -12.36 -8.42 -5.45
CA TYR A 98 -11.64 -8.86 -4.24
C TYR A 98 -10.67 -10.01 -4.56
N VAL A 99 -9.40 -9.69 -4.78
CA VAL A 99 -8.34 -10.70 -4.95
C VAL A 99 -7.84 -11.15 -3.58
N SER A 100 -8.40 -12.25 -3.07
CA SER A 100 -7.83 -12.98 -1.93
C SER A 100 -6.75 -13.94 -2.45
N VAL A 101 -5.50 -13.74 -2.04
CA VAL A 101 -4.40 -14.68 -2.33
C VAL A 101 -4.31 -15.70 -1.20
N VAL A 102 -4.74 -16.93 -1.50
CA VAL A 102 -4.46 -18.14 -0.69
C VAL A 102 -3.05 -18.67 -0.93
#